data_AF-A0A5B7DHP2-F1
#
_entry.id   AF-A0A5B7DHP2-F1
#
_cell.length_a   1.000
_cell.length_b   1.000
_cell.length_c   1.000
_cell.angle_alpha   90.00
_cell.angle_beta   90.00
_cell.angle_gamma   90.00
#
_symmetry.space_group_name_H-M   'P 1'
#
loop_
_entity.id
_entity.type
_entity.pdbx_description
1 polymer ?
#
loop_
_entity_poly.entity_id
_entity_poly.type
_entity_poly.pdbx_seq_one_letter_code
_entity_poly.pdbx_strand_id
1 'polypeptide(L)'
;MAEIVTEALSVSDKWHLRSVDLISTLQHQMFVGDRPYWWIGETSLYTDETRPQLRKFPNTCEAGPGTPSGHLMMNVAMFYVITRGLLVGNFAWNSPGIVRYSKLKAVLTAAFLITSAVSIYMLLLSKGMDPLWTLPLALKHCARVEYVRIDTQPFFLMTRFTGTALGLGLGLSSEKRLIVLNSPRNIIRTILTMKAGVILGRVASLIQASFPADDLVLFLILSLSLSIALPFIIIALLPHFLLTMYYGS
;
A
#
# COMPACT_ATOMS: atom_id res chain seq x y z
N MET A 1 24.84 7.84 -22.47
CA MET A 1 25.00 7.32 -21.09
C MET A 1 23.67 7.26 -20.33
N ALA A 2 22.80 8.28 -20.42
CA ALA A 2 21.44 8.23 -19.89
C ALA A 2 20.56 7.15 -20.56
N GLU A 3 20.60 7.02 -21.89
CA GLU A 3 19.85 6.00 -22.63
C GLU A 3 20.22 4.57 -22.21
N ILE A 4 21.51 4.28 -22.08
CA ILE A 4 22.03 2.96 -21.67
C ILE A 4 21.58 2.58 -20.25
N VAL A 5 21.46 3.54 -19.33
CA VAL A 5 20.97 3.29 -17.97
C VAL A 5 19.46 3.07 -17.94
N THR A 6 18.67 3.84 -18.70
CA THR A 6 17.23 3.57 -18.87
C THR A 6 16.97 2.25 -19.56
N GLU A 7 17.82 1.85 -20.51
CA GLU A 7 17.70 0.59 -21.24
C GLU A 7 18.13 -0.59 -20.36
N ALA A 8 19.18 -0.44 -19.55
CA ALA A 8 19.57 -1.42 -18.54
C ALA A 8 18.54 -1.54 -17.40
N LEU A 9 17.91 -0.45 -16.97
CA LEU A 9 16.80 -0.48 -16.00
C LEU A 9 15.55 -1.12 -16.61
N SER A 10 15.21 -0.80 -17.87
CA SER A 10 14.13 -1.45 -18.63
C SER A 10 14.35 -2.95 -18.82
N VAL A 11 15.59 -3.37 -19.10
CA VAL A 11 15.96 -4.78 -19.27
C VAL A 11 15.97 -5.49 -17.90
N SER A 12 16.51 -4.87 -16.85
CA SER A 12 16.44 -5.36 -15.47
C SER A 12 14.98 -5.49 -14.99
N ASP A 13 14.13 -4.51 -15.27
CA ASP A 13 12.72 -4.53 -14.92
C ASP A 13 11.97 -5.59 -15.71
N LYS A 14 12.30 -5.83 -16.99
CA LYS A 14 11.74 -6.94 -17.78
C LYS A 14 12.16 -8.31 -17.23
N TRP A 15 13.42 -8.51 -16.87
CA TRP A 15 13.88 -9.77 -16.26
C TRP A 15 13.27 -9.97 -14.87
N HIS A 16 13.12 -8.90 -14.08
CA HIS A 16 12.47 -8.96 -12.78
C HIS A 16 10.96 -9.21 -12.88
N LEU A 17 10.23 -8.52 -13.76
CA LEU A 17 8.82 -8.78 -14.06
C LEU A 17 8.63 -10.22 -14.52
N ARG A 18 9.50 -10.74 -15.40
CA ARG A 18 9.45 -12.14 -15.85
C ARG A 18 9.79 -13.13 -14.74
N SER A 19 10.69 -12.78 -13.81
CA SER A 19 11.02 -13.61 -12.64
C SER A 19 9.93 -13.58 -11.56
N VAL A 20 9.28 -12.44 -11.34
CA VAL A 20 8.17 -12.27 -10.41
C VAL A 20 6.92 -12.92 -10.98
N ASP A 21 6.65 -12.79 -12.29
CA ASP A 21 5.59 -13.53 -12.96
C ASP A 21 5.88 -15.02 -12.95
N LEU A 22 7.12 -15.47 -13.12
CA LEU A 22 7.47 -16.90 -13.02
C LEU A 22 7.29 -17.41 -11.58
N ILE A 23 7.73 -16.67 -10.57
CA ILE A 23 7.54 -17.02 -9.15
C ILE A 23 6.06 -16.99 -8.77
N SER A 24 5.32 -15.98 -9.23
CA SER A 24 3.87 -15.82 -9.01
C SER A 24 3.08 -16.90 -9.72
N THR A 25 3.43 -17.27 -10.96
CA THR A 25 2.78 -18.34 -11.74
C THR A 25 3.12 -19.72 -11.17
N LEU A 26 4.37 -19.96 -10.76
CA LEU A 26 4.78 -21.17 -10.05
C LEU A 26 4.12 -21.26 -8.67
N GLN A 27 3.90 -20.14 -7.98
CA GLN A 27 3.11 -20.07 -6.75
C GLN A 27 1.63 -20.33 -7.03
N HIS A 28 1.06 -19.77 -8.11
CA HIS A 28 -0.33 -19.99 -8.50
C HIS A 28 -0.60 -21.45 -8.87
N GLN A 29 0.39 -22.14 -9.46
CA GLN A 29 0.33 -23.57 -9.76
C GLN A 29 0.67 -24.47 -8.56
N MET A 30 1.22 -23.93 -7.46
CA MET A 30 1.45 -24.67 -6.21
C MET A 30 0.40 -24.40 -5.11
N PHE A 31 -0.27 -23.24 -5.09
CA PHE A 31 -0.92 -22.72 -3.88
C PHE A 31 -2.40 -22.37 -4.06
N VAL A 32 -3.23 -23.42 -4.10
CA VAL A 32 -4.47 -23.45 -3.31
C VAL A 32 -4.05 -23.75 -1.85
N GLY A 33 -3.32 -22.80 -1.25
CA GLY A 33 -2.67 -23.00 0.05
C GLY A 33 -3.65 -22.74 1.18
N ASP A 34 -4.46 -23.74 1.52
CA ASP A 34 -5.36 -23.65 2.66
C ASP A 34 -4.58 -23.41 3.96
N ARG A 35 -5.07 -22.49 4.80
CA ARG A 35 -4.51 -22.31 6.13
C ARG A 35 -4.95 -23.44 7.04
N PRO A 36 -4.06 -23.94 7.92
CA PRO A 36 -4.38 -25.05 8.81
C PRO A 36 -5.69 -24.88 9.61
N TYR A 37 -6.02 -23.64 9.98
CA TYR A 37 -7.18 -23.36 10.82
C TYR A 37 -8.53 -23.47 10.10
N TRP A 38 -8.59 -23.26 8.78
CA TRP A 38 -9.80 -23.49 7.99
C TRP A 38 -9.74 -24.84 7.27
N TRP A 39 -8.55 -25.31 6.90
CA TRP A 39 -8.33 -26.60 6.24
C TRP A 39 -8.87 -27.77 7.08
N ILE A 40 -8.64 -27.76 8.40
CA ILE A 40 -9.16 -28.77 9.33
C ILE A 40 -10.70 -28.84 9.35
N GLY A 41 -11.37 -27.72 9.02
CA GLY A 41 -12.82 -27.65 8.94
C GLY A 41 -13.39 -28.09 7.59
N GLU A 42 -12.60 -28.00 6.51
CA GLU A 42 -13.04 -28.32 5.14
C GLU A 42 -12.58 -29.70 4.66
N THR A 43 -11.56 -30.28 5.30
CA THR A 43 -11.04 -31.60 4.90
C THR A 43 -11.99 -32.74 5.28
N SER A 44 -12.13 -33.72 4.38
CA SER A 44 -12.86 -34.97 4.61
C SER A 44 -12.07 -36.00 5.43
N LEU A 45 -10.81 -35.69 5.77
CA LEU A 45 -9.93 -36.59 6.52
C LEU A 45 -10.34 -36.78 7.98
N TYR A 46 -11.06 -35.81 8.56
CA TYR A 46 -11.55 -35.89 9.93
C TYR A 46 -13.07 -35.98 9.94
N THR A 47 -13.60 -36.95 10.69
CA THR A 47 -15.01 -36.97 11.11
C THR A 47 -15.23 -35.95 12.24
N ASP A 48 -16.47 -35.55 12.49
CA ASP A 48 -16.77 -34.53 13.52
C ASP A 48 -16.26 -34.92 14.92
N GLU A 49 -16.14 -36.21 15.21
CA GLU A 49 -15.61 -36.74 16.48
C GLU A 49 -14.08 -36.73 16.57
N THR A 50 -13.38 -36.82 15.44
CA THR A 50 -11.90 -36.90 15.38
C THR A 50 -11.24 -35.56 15.08
N ARG A 51 -12.03 -34.51 14.81
CA ARG A 51 -11.53 -33.20 14.44
C ARG A 51 -10.81 -32.51 15.62
N PRO A 52 -9.54 -32.10 15.46
CA PRO A 52 -8.81 -31.43 16.53
C PRO A 52 -9.39 -30.03 16.82
N GLN A 53 -9.58 -29.73 18.11
CA GLN A 53 -10.06 -28.42 18.57
C GLN A 53 -8.91 -27.40 18.61
N LEU A 54 -8.90 -26.48 17.65
CA LEU A 54 -7.87 -25.44 17.55
C LEU A 54 -8.22 -24.23 18.42
N ARG A 55 -7.24 -23.75 19.20
CA ARG A 55 -7.32 -22.44 19.85
C ARG A 55 -6.99 -21.34 18.83
N LYS A 56 -7.96 -20.46 18.55
CA LYS A 56 -7.84 -19.37 17.57
C LYS A 56 -7.55 -18.06 18.31
N PHE A 57 -6.41 -17.44 18.02
CA PHE A 57 -6.01 -16.15 18.58
C PHE A 57 -6.19 -15.04 17.54
N PRO A 58 -6.23 -13.75 17.93
CA PRO A 58 -6.40 -12.63 16.99
C PRO A 58 -5.40 -12.61 15.83
N ASN A 59 -4.15 -13.02 16.09
CA ASN A 59 -3.08 -13.08 15.09
C ASN A 59 -3.14 -14.32 14.19
N THR A 60 -3.97 -15.31 14.50
CA THR A 60 -4.08 -16.57 13.71
C THR A 60 -5.08 -16.41 12.55
N CYS A 61 -5.96 -15.41 12.63
CA CYS A 61 -7.10 -15.17 11.74
C CYS A 61 -6.78 -14.24 10.55
N GLU A 62 -5.69 -14.50 9.84
CA GLU A 62 -5.31 -13.70 8.67
C GLU A 62 -6.09 -14.11 7.41
N ALA A 63 -6.58 -13.13 6.66
CA ALA A 63 -7.43 -13.33 5.48
C ALA A 63 -6.68 -13.66 4.17
N GLY A 64 -5.37 -13.91 4.21
CA GLY A 64 -4.55 -14.23 3.02
C GLY A 64 -4.25 -15.74 2.90
N PRO A 65 -3.76 -16.25 1.76
CA PRO A 65 -3.34 -17.66 1.63
C PRO A 65 -2.22 -18.01 2.63
N GLY A 66 -2.14 -19.28 3.05
CA GLY A 66 -1.18 -19.74 4.08
C GLY A 66 0.27 -19.82 3.59
N THR A 67 0.47 -19.84 2.29
CA THR A 67 1.76 -20.00 1.63
C THR A 67 1.77 -19.17 0.35
N PRO A 68 2.89 -18.50 0.03
CA PRO A 68 4.13 -18.33 0.81
C PRO A 68 3.97 -17.49 2.09
N SER A 69 4.97 -17.46 2.98
CA SER A 69 4.95 -16.63 4.20
C SER A 69 4.75 -15.15 3.84
N GLY A 70 3.58 -14.62 4.17
CA GLY A 70 3.22 -13.22 3.95
C GLY A 70 4.21 -12.26 4.64
N HIS A 71 4.76 -12.64 5.79
CA HIS A 71 5.76 -11.85 6.51
C HIS A 71 7.11 -11.79 5.76
N LEU A 72 7.56 -12.90 5.18
CA LEU A 72 8.79 -12.94 4.39
C LEU A 72 8.63 -12.12 3.10
N MET A 73 7.55 -12.37 2.35
CA MET A 73 7.27 -11.63 1.13
C MET A 73 7.06 -10.15 1.37
N MET A 74 6.33 -9.76 2.41
CA MET A 74 6.14 -8.36 2.78
C MET A 74 7.47 -7.70 3.14
N ASN A 75 8.34 -8.38 3.90
CA ASN A 75 9.65 -7.82 4.26
C ASN A 75 10.55 -7.65 3.03
N VAL A 76 10.64 -8.66 2.16
CA VAL A 76 11.45 -8.58 0.93
C VAL A 76 10.91 -7.50 -0.01
N ALA A 77 9.58 -7.46 -0.22
CA ALA A 77 8.94 -6.43 -1.02
C ALA A 77 9.14 -5.04 -0.41
N MET A 78 9.04 -4.90 0.91
CA MET A 78 9.24 -3.62 1.61
C MET A 78 10.69 -3.14 1.50
N PHE A 79 11.68 -4.00 1.75
CA PHE A 79 13.09 -3.65 1.57
C PHE A 79 13.39 -3.30 0.11
N TYR A 80 12.82 -4.02 -0.85
CA TYR A 80 12.96 -3.73 -2.28
C TYR A 80 12.34 -2.37 -2.63
N VAL A 81 11.11 -2.08 -2.19
CA VAL A 81 10.41 -0.82 -2.43
C VAL A 81 11.13 0.35 -1.76
N ILE A 82 11.65 0.16 -0.54
CA ILE A 82 12.41 1.20 0.17
C ILE A 82 13.74 1.46 -0.55
N THR A 83 14.51 0.43 -0.91
CA THR A 83 15.80 0.60 -1.59
C THR A 83 15.63 1.20 -2.98
N ARG A 84 14.68 0.70 -3.80
CA ARG A 84 14.31 1.32 -5.07
C ARG A 84 13.78 2.75 -4.87
N GLY A 85 12.95 2.98 -3.86
CA GLY A 85 12.39 4.30 -3.53
C GLY A 85 13.45 5.30 -3.11
N LEU A 86 14.49 4.88 -2.37
CA LEU A 86 15.63 5.71 -2.01
C LEU A 86 16.54 5.98 -3.22
N LEU A 87 16.79 4.98 -4.06
CA LEU A 87 17.58 5.14 -5.29
C LEU A 87 16.88 6.05 -6.30
N VAL A 88 15.60 5.78 -6.58
CA VAL A 88 14.74 6.62 -7.41
C VAL A 88 14.59 7.99 -6.77
N GLY A 89 14.43 8.08 -5.46
CA GLY A 89 14.33 9.35 -4.73
C GLY A 89 15.60 10.21 -4.87
N ASN A 90 16.78 9.61 -4.70
CA ASN A 90 18.06 10.30 -4.86
C ASN A 90 18.28 10.75 -6.31
N PHE A 91 17.93 9.91 -7.28
CA PHE A 91 18.00 10.24 -8.70
C PHE A 91 16.97 11.31 -9.10
N ALA A 92 15.74 11.16 -8.62
CA ALA A 92 14.62 12.05 -8.84
C ALA A 92 14.87 13.44 -8.27
N TRP A 93 15.45 13.52 -7.08
CA TRP A 93 15.73 14.78 -6.40
C TRP A 93 16.83 15.58 -7.09
N ASN A 94 17.76 14.90 -7.77
CA ASN A 94 18.77 15.53 -8.62
C ASN A 94 18.25 15.90 -10.01
N SER A 95 17.03 15.46 -10.39
CA SER A 95 16.45 15.77 -11.70
C SER A 95 15.55 17.01 -11.66
N PRO A 96 15.84 18.07 -12.42
CA PRO A 96 15.00 19.27 -12.49
C PRO A 96 13.60 18.98 -13.05
N GLY A 97 13.40 17.85 -13.73
CA GLY A 97 12.11 17.43 -14.30
C GLY A 97 11.05 17.08 -13.24
N ILE A 98 11.46 16.61 -12.05
CA ILE A 98 10.54 16.24 -10.97
C ILE A 98 10.13 17.46 -10.13
N VAL A 99 10.98 18.47 -10.04
CA VAL A 99 10.63 19.76 -9.40
C VAL A 99 9.56 20.50 -10.24
N ARG A 100 9.58 20.31 -11.57
CA ARG A 100 8.61 20.90 -12.52
C ARG A 100 7.51 19.94 -12.94
N TYR A 101 7.22 18.92 -12.13
CA TYR A 101 6.18 17.95 -12.43
C TYR A 101 4.78 18.61 -12.36
N SER A 102 4.09 18.64 -13.50
CA SER A 102 2.77 19.29 -13.61
C SER A 102 1.70 18.51 -12.83
N LYS A 103 0.78 19.24 -12.17
CA LYS A 103 -0.40 18.69 -11.48
C LYS A 103 -1.15 17.71 -12.39
N LEU A 104 -1.28 18.05 -13.67
CA LEU A 104 -1.95 17.21 -14.67
C LEU A 104 -1.22 15.88 -14.88
N LYS A 105 0.12 15.88 -14.97
CA LYS A 105 0.89 14.64 -15.14
C LYS A 105 0.77 13.73 -13.91
N ALA A 106 0.79 14.31 -12.70
CA ALA A 106 0.60 13.56 -11.46
C ALA A 106 -0.77 12.89 -11.38
N VAL A 107 -1.82 13.64 -11.73
CA VAL A 107 -3.19 13.11 -11.76
C VAL A 107 -3.33 12.02 -12.84
N LEU A 108 -2.77 12.23 -14.03
CA LEU A 108 -2.81 11.23 -15.12
C LEU A 108 -2.07 9.95 -14.76
N THR A 109 -0.88 10.05 -14.14
CA THR A 109 -0.13 8.87 -13.69
C THR A 109 -0.88 8.12 -12.58
N ALA A 110 -1.49 8.83 -11.63
CA ALA A 110 -2.31 8.20 -10.60
C ALA A 110 -3.56 7.52 -11.19
N ALA A 111 -4.27 8.19 -12.10
CA ALA A 111 -5.43 7.63 -12.79
C ALA A 111 -5.06 6.38 -13.59
N PHE A 112 -3.93 6.39 -14.28
CA PHE A 112 -3.40 5.21 -14.97
C PHE A 112 -3.15 4.04 -14.01
N LEU A 113 -2.55 4.29 -12.84
CA LEU A 113 -2.31 3.25 -11.82
C LEU A 113 -3.63 2.68 -11.27
N ILE A 114 -4.61 3.52 -10.92
CA ILE A 114 -5.94 3.06 -10.46
C ILE A 114 -6.61 2.21 -11.53
N THR A 115 -6.71 2.73 -12.75
CA THR A 115 -7.37 2.05 -13.85
C THR A 115 -6.68 0.72 -14.16
N SER A 116 -5.35 0.67 -14.20
CA SER A 116 -4.61 -0.57 -14.43
C SER A 116 -4.88 -1.62 -13.36
N ALA A 117 -4.96 -1.22 -12.08
CA ALA A 117 -5.27 -2.14 -10.98
C ALA A 117 -6.71 -2.67 -11.07
N VAL A 118 -7.68 -1.82 -11.39
CA VAL A 118 -9.08 -2.23 -11.62
C VAL A 118 -9.19 -3.16 -12.82
N SER A 119 -8.50 -2.84 -13.92
CA SER A 119 -8.50 -3.70 -15.12
C SER A 119 -7.93 -5.08 -14.82
N ILE A 120 -6.83 -5.18 -14.06
CA ILE A 120 -6.26 -6.47 -13.63
C ILE A 120 -7.28 -7.24 -12.77
N TYR A 121 -7.95 -6.58 -11.82
CA TYR A 121 -8.98 -7.21 -11.00
C TYR A 121 -10.13 -7.78 -11.84
N MET A 122 -10.66 -7.00 -12.79
CA MET A 122 -11.74 -7.44 -13.68
C MET A 122 -11.29 -8.60 -14.59
N LEU A 123 -10.04 -8.58 -15.06
CA LEU A 123 -9.47 -9.69 -15.84
C LEU A 123 -9.37 -10.98 -15.01
N LEU A 124 -8.93 -10.89 -13.75
CA LEU A 124 -8.87 -12.05 -12.84
C LEU A 124 -10.28 -12.63 -12.61
N LEU A 125 -11.28 -11.78 -12.39
CA LEU A 125 -12.68 -12.20 -12.28
C LEU A 125 -13.18 -12.88 -13.57
N SER A 126 -12.84 -12.35 -14.75
CA SER A 126 -13.21 -12.97 -16.03
C SER A 126 -12.64 -14.37 -16.22
N LYS A 127 -11.52 -14.68 -15.56
CA LYS A 127 -10.86 -15.99 -15.57
C LYS A 127 -11.38 -16.93 -14.47
N GLY A 128 -12.38 -16.50 -13.71
CA GLY A 128 -12.96 -17.27 -12.59
C GLY A 128 -12.08 -17.29 -11.34
N MET A 129 -11.06 -16.42 -11.27
CA MET A 129 -10.17 -16.32 -10.11
C MET A 129 -10.63 -15.13 -9.27
N ASP A 130 -11.42 -15.37 -8.24
CA ASP A 130 -11.81 -14.33 -7.27
C ASP A 130 -10.61 -13.99 -6.38
N PRO A 131 -10.03 -12.77 -6.43
CA PRO A 131 -8.90 -12.40 -5.59
C PRO A 131 -9.24 -12.35 -4.09
N LEU A 132 -10.53 -12.30 -3.74
CA LEU A 132 -11.04 -12.29 -2.37
C LEU A 132 -11.51 -13.69 -1.91
N TRP A 133 -11.23 -14.76 -2.66
CA TRP A 133 -11.70 -16.13 -2.37
C TRP A 133 -11.37 -16.62 -0.94
N THR A 134 -10.29 -16.13 -0.33
CA THR A 134 -9.86 -16.49 1.03
C THR A 134 -10.64 -15.76 2.13
N LEU A 135 -11.28 -14.64 1.82
CA LEU A 135 -12.04 -13.83 2.79
C LEU A 135 -13.25 -14.58 3.37
N PRO A 136 -14.16 -15.18 2.58
CA PRO A 136 -15.30 -15.91 3.14
C PRO A 136 -14.85 -17.12 3.98
N LEU A 137 -13.75 -17.78 3.61
CA LEU A 137 -13.18 -18.87 4.41
C LEU A 137 -12.66 -18.37 5.76
N ALA A 138 -11.96 -17.23 5.77
CA ALA A 138 -11.49 -16.62 7.01
C ALA A 138 -12.66 -16.19 7.90
N LEU A 139 -13.72 -15.59 7.35
CA LEU A 139 -14.90 -15.18 8.10
C LEU A 139 -15.68 -16.38 8.68
N LYS A 140 -15.80 -17.48 7.91
CA LYS A 140 -16.48 -18.71 8.34
C LYS A 140 -15.75 -19.42 9.49
N HIS A 141 -14.41 -19.50 9.40
CA HIS A 141 -13.61 -20.33 10.30
C HIS A 141 -12.93 -19.55 11.43
N CYS A 142 -13.07 -18.23 11.51
CA CYS A 142 -12.54 -17.46 12.64
C CYS A 142 -13.46 -17.46 13.86
N ALA A 143 -12.85 -17.43 15.06
CA ALA A 143 -13.62 -17.42 16.30
C ALA A 143 -14.41 -16.11 16.51
N ARG A 144 -13.90 -15.00 15.98
CA ARG A 144 -14.55 -13.69 15.96
C ARG A 144 -14.27 -13.00 14.64
N VAL A 145 -15.29 -12.33 14.11
CA VAL A 145 -15.22 -11.58 12.84
C VAL A 145 -14.21 -10.43 12.93
N GLU A 146 -14.11 -9.81 14.12
CA GLU A 146 -13.16 -8.73 14.44
C GLU A 146 -11.68 -9.13 14.30
N TYR A 147 -11.36 -10.42 14.33
CA TYR A 147 -10.00 -10.90 14.18
C TYR A 147 -9.54 -10.91 12.72
N VAL A 148 -10.48 -10.85 11.78
CA VAL A 148 -10.18 -10.87 10.34
C VAL A 148 -9.74 -9.48 9.90
N ARG A 149 -8.46 -9.36 9.56
CA ARG A 149 -7.81 -8.11 9.14
C ARG A 149 -8.03 -7.84 7.65
N ILE A 150 -9.11 -7.13 7.31
CA ILE A 150 -9.46 -6.74 5.93
C ILE A 150 -8.40 -5.79 5.34
N ASP A 151 -7.71 -5.02 6.18
CA ASP A 151 -6.67 -4.05 5.80
C ASP A 151 -5.40 -4.68 5.20
N THR A 152 -5.23 -5.99 5.34
CA THR A 152 -4.09 -6.72 4.76
C THR A 152 -4.37 -7.27 3.37
N GLN A 153 -5.59 -7.11 2.85
CA GLN A 153 -5.94 -7.64 1.54
C GLN A 153 -5.22 -6.90 0.40
N PRO A 154 -4.81 -7.61 -0.67
CA PRO A 154 -4.09 -7.01 -1.79
C PRO A 154 -4.81 -5.80 -2.39
N PHE A 155 -6.13 -5.86 -2.53
CA PHE A 155 -6.91 -4.78 -3.13
C PHE A 155 -6.95 -3.50 -2.25
N PHE A 156 -7.09 -3.68 -0.93
CA PHE A 156 -7.03 -2.56 0.01
C PHE A 156 -5.65 -1.91 0.02
N LEU A 157 -4.60 -2.73 -0.06
CA LEU A 157 -3.22 -2.26 -0.15
C LEU A 157 -2.97 -1.44 -1.43
N MET A 158 -3.51 -1.87 -2.57
CA MET A 158 -3.42 -1.13 -3.84
C MET A 158 -4.14 0.22 -3.76
N THR A 159 -5.34 0.25 -3.17
CA THR A 159 -6.10 1.50 -2.93
C THR A 159 -5.26 2.49 -2.11
N ARG A 160 -4.65 2.02 -1.02
CA ARG A 160 -3.79 2.84 -0.15
C ARG A 160 -2.53 3.35 -0.86
N PHE A 161 -1.81 2.49 -1.59
CA PHE A 161 -0.60 2.89 -2.31
C PHE A 161 -0.92 3.90 -3.42
N THR A 162 -2.01 3.70 -4.14
CA THR A 162 -2.38 4.59 -5.23
C THR A 162 -2.85 5.95 -4.70
N GLY A 163 -3.64 5.96 -3.61
CA GLY A 163 -3.97 7.20 -2.91
C GLY A 163 -2.72 7.93 -2.41
N THR A 164 -1.77 7.20 -1.85
CA THR A 164 -0.51 7.77 -1.35
C THR A 164 0.32 8.38 -2.48
N ALA A 165 0.43 7.68 -3.61
CA ALA A 165 1.13 8.16 -4.80
C ALA A 165 0.49 9.43 -5.38
N LEU A 166 -0.84 9.47 -5.46
CA LEU A 166 -1.59 10.65 -5.90
C LEU A 166 -1.36 11.83 -4.96
N GLY A 167 -1.53 11.63 -3.65
CA GLY A 167 -1.34 12.69 -2.66
C GLY A 167 0.10 13.21 -2.60
N LEU A 168 1.09 12.34 -2.79
CA LEU A 168 2.49 12.71 -2.99
C LEU A 168 2.69 13.55 -4.25
N GLY A 169 2.11 13.14 -5.38
CA GLY A 169 2.18 13.89 -6.64
C GLY A 169 1.54 15.28 -6.55
N LEU A 170 0.37 15.38 -5.91
CA LEU A 170 -0.30 16.66 -5.63
C LEU A 170 0.51 17.53 -4.68
N GLY A 171 1.12 16.94 -3.65
CA GLY A 171 1.96 17.64 -2.68
C GLY A 171 3.25 18.17 -3.30
N LEU A 172 3.89 17.40 -4.18
CA LEU A 172 5.08 17.79 -4.95
C LEU A 172 4.79 18.96 -5.88
N SER A 173 3.63 18.97 -6.53
CA SER A 173 3.22 20.00 -7.50
C SER A 173 2.55 21.23 -6.85
N SER A 174 2.46 21.27 -5.52
CA SER A 174 1.81 22.37 -4.79
C SER A 174 2.72 23.59 -4.71
N GLU A 175 2.18 24.77 -5.06
CA GLU A 175 2.87 26.06 -4.91
C GLU A 175 3.28 26.33 -3.45
N LYS A 176 2.49 25.83 -2.49
CA LYS A 176 2.79 25.95 -1.05
C LYS A 176 4.13 25.30 -0.68
N ARG A 177 4.45 24.16 -1.32
CA ARG A 177 5.73 23.48 -1.15
C ARG A 177 6.87 24.29 -1.74
N LEU A 178 6.69 24.89 -2.92
CA LEU A 178 7.71 25.70 -3.58
C LEU A 178 8.12 26.90 -2.73
N ILE A 179 7.16 27.59 -2.11
CA ILE A 179 7.43 28.70 -1.18
C ILE A 179 8.33 28.24 -0.02
N VAL A 180 8.06 27.06 0.54
CA VAL A 180 8.87 26.48 1.64
C VAL A 180 10.28 26.11 1.18
N LEU A 181 10.44 25.60 -0.03
CA LEU A 181 11.75 25.25 -0.60
C LEU A 181 12.62 26.48 -0.88
N ASN A 182 12.02 27.59 -1.27
CA ASN A 182 12.71 28.86 -1.51
C ASN A 182 13.00 29.65 -0.23
N SER A 183 12.42 29.24 0.91
CA SER A 183 12.66 29.88 2.20
C SER A 183 13.93 29.34 2.87
N PRO A 184 14.67 30.17 3.63
CA PRO A 184 15.88 29.72 4.31
C PRO A 184 15.58 28.55 5.25
N ARG A 185 16.50 27.57 5.26
CA ARG A 185 16.35 26.36 6.07
C ARG A 185 16.63 26.68 7.53
N ASN A 186 15.71 26.28 8.41
CA ASN A 186 15.89 26.38 9.85
C ASN A 186 15.73 24.97 10.46
N ILE A 187 16.73 24.55 11.23
CA ILE A 187 16.79 23.21 11.81
C ILE A 187 15.63 22.96 12.78
N ILE A 188 15.21 23.98 13.54
CA ILE A 188 14.09 23.88 14.48
C ILE A 188 12.79 23.63 13.71
N ARG A 189 12.56 24.38 12.62
CA ARG A 189 11.41 24.19 11.74
C ARG A 189 11.38 22.79 11.15
N THR A 190 12.53 22.27 10.70
CA THR A 190 12.63 20.91 10.17
C THR A 190 12.31 19.84 11.22
N ILE A 191 12.83 19.98 12.44
CA ILE A 191 12.52 19.05 13.54
C ILE A 191 11.03 19.10 13.88
N LEU A 192 10.43 20.30 13.94
CA LEU A 192 9.00 20.47 14.17
C LEU A 192 8.15 19.82 13.07
N THR A 193 8.50 20.03 11.79
CA THR A 193 7.81 19.37 10.66
C THR A 193 7.88 17.85 10.75
N MET A 194 9.03 17.29 11.13
CA MET A 194 9.20 15.84 11.27
C MET A 194 8.35 15.28 12.43
N LYS A 195 8.41 15.92 13.61
CA LYS A 195 7.62 15.49 14.78
C LYS A 195 6.11 15.58 14.50
N ALA A 196 5.65 16.68 13.92
CA ALA A 196 4.25 16.87 13.56
C ALA A 196 3.80 15.85 12.49
N GLY A 197 4.65 15.52 11.52
CA GLY A 197 4.37 14.47 10.53
C GLY A 197 4.17 13.09 11.17
N VAL A 198 5.00 12.70 12.15
CA VAL A 198 4.84 11.43 12.88
C VAL A 198 3.53 11.41 13.68
N ILE A 199 3.18 12.52 14.34
CA ILE A 199 1.93 12.64 15.10
C ILE A 199 0.73 12.51 14.16
N LEU A 200 0.73 13.21 13.02
CA LEU A 200 -0.32 13.10 12.01
C LEU A 200 -0.46 11.67 11.47
N GLY A 201 0.65 10.96 11.25
CA GLY A 201 0.62 9.56 10.85
C GLY A 201 -0.04 8.65 11.89
N ARG A 202 0.23 8.88 13.19
CA ARG A 202 -0.43 8.14 14.27
C ARG A 202 -1.91 8.47 14.38
N VAL A 203 -2.28 9.73 14.28
CA VAL A 203 -3.69 10.16 14.28
C VAL A 203 -4.43 9.54 13.09
N ALA A 204 -3.85 9.55 11.90
CA ALA A 204 -4.42 8.90 10.72
C ALA A 204 -4.66 7.39 10.95
N SER A 205 -3.75 6.69 11.62
CA SER A 205 -3.95 5.27 11.95
C SER A 205 -5.12 5.02 12.91
N LEU A 206 -5.36 5.94 13.85
CA LEU A 206 -6.51 5.86 14.76
C LEU A 206 -7.83 6.17 14.03
N ILE A 207 -7.81 7.15 13.13
CA ILE A 207 -8.95 7.49 12.27
C ILE A 207 -9.31 6.28 11.40
N GLN A 208 -8.32 5.63 10.79
CA GLN A 208 -8.54 4.46 9.94
C GLN A 208 -9.14 3.28 10.72
N ALA A 209 -8.74 3.09 11.98
CA ALA A 209 -9.31 2.08 12.86
C ALA A 209 -10.77 2.36 13.25
N SER A 210 -11.25 3.60 13.08
CA SER A 210 -12.61 4.02 13.40
C SER A 210 -13.57 3.92 12.21
N PHE A 211 -13.11 3.46 11.05
CA PHE A 211 -13.96 3.38 9.86
C PHE A 211 -14.99 2.25 9.95
N PRO A 212 -16.22 2.47 9.45
CA PRO A 212 -17.26 1.45 9.46
C PRO A 212 -16.85 0.29 8.54
N ALA A 213 -16.73 -0.90 9.12
CA ALA A 213 -16.33 -2.12 8.41
C ALA A 213 -17.53 -2.85 7.75
N ASP A 214 -18.76 -2.42 8.05
CA ASP A 214 -19.99 -3.07 7.59
C ASP A 214 -20.25 -2.86 6.09
N ASP A 215 -19.81 -1.71 5.55
CA ASP A 215 -19.88 -1.38 4.12
C ASP A 215 -18.47 -1.28 3.54
N LEU A 216 -18.09 -2.32 2.78
CA LEU A 216 -16.80 -2.42 2.13
C LEU A 216 -16.52 -1.24 1.19
N VAL A 217 -17.54 -0.73 0.48
CA VAL A 217 -17.37 0.38 -0.47
C VAL A 217 -17.08 1.67 0.28
N LEU A 218 -17.84 1.94 1.34
CA LEU A 218 -17.62 3.11 2.19
C LEU A 218 -16.24 3.07 2.86
N PHE A 219 -15.84 1.91 3.39
CA PHE A 219 -14.52 1.68 3.96
C PHE A 219 -13.39 1.98 2.96
N LEU A 220 -13.53 1.50 1.71
CA LEU A 220 -12.56 1.73 0.65
C LEU A 220 -12.45 3.20 0.25
N ILE A 221 -13.58 3.91 0.11
CA ILE A 221 -13.60 5.33 -0.24
C ILE A 221 -12.96 6.19 0.86
N LEU A 222 -13.29 5.92 2.13
CA LEU A 222 -12.70 6.63 3.27
C LEU A 222 -11.20 6.35 3.39
N SER A 223 -10.79 5.09 3.20
CA SER A 223 -9.38 4.69 3.19
C SER A 223 -8.59 5.34 2.05
N LEU A 224 -9.16 5.39 0.85
CA LEU A 224 -8.56 6.09 -0.31
C LEU A 224 -8.40 7.58 -0.01
N SER A 225 -9.45 8.21 0.49
CA SER A 225 -9.48 9.65 0.81
C SER A 225 -8.41 10.00 1.84
N LEU A 226 -8.32 9.21 2.93
CA LEU A 226 -7.29 9.38 3.95
C LEU A 226 -5.88 9.19 3.38
N SER A 227 -5.70 8.19 2.50
CA SER A 227 -4.42 7.88 1.86
C SER A 227 -3.96 8.96 0.89
N ILE A 228 -4.88 9.73 0.28
CA ILE A 228 -4.55 10.92 -0.54
C ILE A 228 -4.24 12.12 0.35
N ALA A 229 -5.08 12.38 1.36
CA ALA A 229 -4.98 13.56 2.19
C ALA A 229 -3.69 13.58 3.02
N LEU A 230 -3.33 12.46 3.63
CA LEU A 230 -2.19 12.38 4.55
C LEU A 230 -0.84 12.83 3.92
N PRO A 231 -0.37 12.24 2.81
CA PRO A 231 0.88 12.69 2.18
C PRO A 231 0.80 14.12 1.64
N PHE A 232 -0.37 14.56 1.14
CA PHE A 232 -0.55 15.94 0.70
C PHE A 232 -0.38 16.92 1.87
N ILE A 233 -0.99 16.64 3.02
CA ILE A 233 -0.87 17.43 4.24
C ILE A 233 0.58 17.48 4.71
N ILE A 234 1.24 16.33 4.84
CA ILE A 234 2.62 16.22 5.35
C ILE A 234 3.61 16.96 4.45
N ILE A 235 3.42 16.91 3.13
CA ILE A 235 4.42 17.40 2.18
C ILE A 235 4.22 18.87 1.81
N ALA A 236 2.98 19.33 1.70
CA ALA A 236 2.69 20.69 1.23
C ALA A 236 2.11 21.59 2.32
N LEU A 237 1.08 21.14 3.05
CA LEU A 237 0.36 22.01 3.98
C LEU A 237 1.10 22.22 5.30
N LEU A 238 1.59 21.15 5.92
CA LEU A 238 2.25 21.19 7.22
C LEU A 238 3.53 22.06 7.20
N PRO A 239 4.46 21.90 6.23
CA PRO A 239 5.65 22.74 6.18
C PRO A 239 5.34 24.20 5.89
N HIS A 240 4.30 24.46 5.08
CA HIS A 240 3.86 25.81 4.77
C HIS A 240 3.22 26.48 5.99
N PHE A 241 2.38 25.77 6.74
CA PHE A 241 1.78 26.26 7.98
C PHE A 241 2.83 26.62 9.03
N LEU A 242 3.83 25.75 9.23
CA LEU A 242 4.93 26.02 10.15
C LEU A 242 5.83 27.17 9.67
N LEU A 243 5.98 27.35 8.36
CA LEU A 243 6.67 28.51 7.79
C LEU A 243 5.92 29.82 8.07
N THR A 244 4.60 29.85 7.83
CA THR A 244 3.77 31.05 8.07
C THR A 244 3.71 31.41 9.55
N MET A 245 3.71 30.43 10.46
CA MET A 245 3.76 30.74 11.89
C MET A 245 5.12 31.27 12.35
N TYR A 246 6.23 30.84 11.72
CA TYR A 246 7.57 31.25 12.11
C TYR A 246 7.97 32.64 11.57
N TYR A 247 7.47 33.03 10.40
CA TYR A 247 7.73 34.34 9.77
C TYR A 247 6.57 35.33 9.84
N GLY A 248 5.38 34.87 10.22
CA GLY A 248 4.16 35.69 10.37
C GLY A 248 3.90 36.17 11.79
N SER A 249 4.85 35.94 12.72
CA SER A 249 4.91 36.54 14.07
C SER A 249 5.98 37.63 14.10
#